data_AF-A0A973NU20-F1
#
_entry.id   AF-A0A973NU20-F1
#
_cell.length_a   1.000
_cell.length_b   1.000
_cell.length_c   1.000
_cell.angle_alpha   90.00
_cell.angle_beta   90.00
_cell.angle_gamma   90.00
#
_symmetry.space_group_name_H-M   'P 1'
#
loop_
_entity.id
_entity.type
_entity.pdbx_description
1 polymer ?
#
loop_
_entity_poly.entity_id
_entity_poly.type
_entity_poly.pdbx_seq_one_letter_code
_entity_poly.pdbx_strand_id
1 'polypeptide(L)'
;MTDTISVTLTPGTGANGQFQWIMSVDGKAQAPGNFPALHAAKNTSPDFSFSINSPDPNLTFASFLVPAGNNEIHHVSDVAGKTNFTFKDHNKNAGDIPYAITFNGGAPKLDPIIDNGGGGTGFYLSDAIIEYGGYLLAAVLLIVFLARQMMRKDAA
;
A
#
# COMPACT_ATOMS: atom_id res chain seq x y z
N MET A 1 -13.55 3.00 -1.35
CA MET A 1 -12.45 3.95 -1.14
C MET A 1 -11.30 3.13 -0.60
N THR A 2 -10.13 3.18 -1.25
CA THR A 2 -8.92 2.61 -0.66
C THR A 2 -8.55 3.49 0.53
N ASP A 3 -8.38 2.87 1.69
CA ASP A 3 -7.97 3.56 2.91
C ASP A 3 -6.48 3.89 2.73
N THR A 4 -6.09 5.16 2.80
CA THR A 4 -4.69 5.57 2.63
C THR A 4 -4.18 6.14 3.93
N ILE A 5 -3.17 5.49 4.50
CA ILE A 5 -2.49 5.93 5.72
C ILE A 5 -1.26 6.74 5.30
N SER A 6 -1.26 8.03 5.63
CA SER A 6 -0.21 8.96 5.24
C SER A 6 0.80 9.17 6.36
N VAL A 7 2.07 8.90 6.11
CA VAL A 7 3.16 9.06 7.05
C VAL A 7 4.14 10.11 6.55
N THR A 8 4.35 11.16 7.34
CA THR A 8 5.36 12.18 7.07
C THR A 8 6.48 12.10 8.10
N LEU A 9 7.71 12.06 7.60
CA LEU A 9 8.94 12.05 8.38
C LEU A 9 9.62 13.41 8.25
N THR A 10 9.74 14.14 9.34
CA THR A 10 10.44 15.41 9.40
C THR A 10 11.71 15.23 10.23
N PRO A 11 12.90 15.58 9.70
CA PRO A 11 14.10 15.60 10.52
C PRO A 11 13.98 16.68 11.58
N GLY A 12 14.33 16.32 12.81
CA GLY A 12 14.35 17.20 13.96
C GLY A 12 15.59 16.96 14.81
N THR A 13 15.64 17.64 15.94
CA THR A 13 16.74 17.57 16.88
C THR A 13 16.21 17.20 18.25
N GLY A 14 16.72 16.09 18.81
CA GLY A 14 16.37 15.64 20.15
C GLY A 14 16.99 16.50 21.25
N ALA A 15 16.64 16.22 22.51
CA ALA A 15 17.06 17.00 23.68
C ALA A 15 18.59 17.08 23.88
N ASN A 16 19.34 16.14 23.32
CA ASN A 16 20.80 16.05 23.36
C ASN A 16 21.48 16.57 22.08
N GLY A 17 20.75 17.27 21.20
CA GLY A 17 21.29 17.79 19.94
C GLY A 17 21.43 16.73 18.84
N GLN A 18 21.05 15.47 19.10
CA GLN A 18 21.15 14.42 18.09
C GLN A 18 19.98 14.46 17.10
N PHE A 19 20.22 13.95 15.90
CA PHE A 19 19.17 13.77 14.90
C PHE A 19 18.03 12.93 15.47
N GLN A 20 16.80 13.36 15.23
CA GLN A 20 15.61 12.61 15.58
C GLN A 20 14.57 12.72 14.45
N TRP A 21 13.90 11.62 14.15
CA TRP A 21 12.73 11.68 13.28
C TRP A 21 11.50 12.13 14.08
N ILE A 22 10.82 13.15 13.55
CA ILE A 22 9.49 13.56 13.97
C ILE A 22 8.51 12.96 12.96
N MET A 23 7.67 12.05 13.43
CA MET A 23 6.69 11.36 12.58
C MET A 23 5.31 12.01 12.73
N SER A 24 4.59 12.11 11.62
CA SER A 24 3.17 12.43 11.59
C SER A 24 2.42 11.33 10.85
N VAL A 25 1.31 10.86 11.40
CA VAL A 25 0.41 9.86 10.78
C VAL A 25 -0.94 10.54 10.56
N ASP A 26 -1.40 10.57 9.31
CA ASP A 26 -2.62 11.27 8.87
C ASP A 26 -2.69 12.72 9.38
N GLY A 27 -1.57 13.43 9.32
CA GLY A 27 -1.42 14.81 9.78
C GLY A 27 -1.32 14.98 11.29
N LYS A 28 -1.37 13.89 12.08
CA LYS A 28 -1.23 13.92 13.54
C LYS A 28 0.20 13.59 13.95
N ALA A 29 0.87 14.56 14.58
CA ALA A 29 2.21 14.38 15.13
C ALA A 29 2.24 13.25 16.18
N GLN A 30 3.30 12.46 16.14
CA GLN A 30 3.56 11.34 17.03
C GLN A 30 4.65 11.71 18.03
N ALA A 31 4.64 11.06 19.19
CA ALA A 31 5.64 11.30 20.23
C ALA A 31 7.05 10.98 19.70
N PRO A 32 8.03 11.89 19.84
CA PRO A 32 9.38 11.65 19.36
C PRO A 32 10.03 10.44 20.05
N GLY A 33 10.73 9.59 19.28
CA GLY A 33 11.51 8.47 19.81
C GLY A 33 10.78 7.13 19.93
N ASN A 34 9.45 7.10 19.78
CA ASN A 34 8.68 5.87 19.58
C ASN A 34 7.92 6.00 18.26
N PHE A 35 8.35 5.24 17.24
CA PHE A 35 7.58 5.13 16.01
C PHE A 35 6.37 4.24 16.31
N PRO A 36 5.14 4.78 16.32
CA PRO A 36 3.97 4.00 16.66
C PRO A 36 3.77 2.88 15.65
N ALA A 37 3.11 1.81 16.08
CA ALA A 37 2.58 0.85 15.12
C ALA A 37 1.60 1.58 14.18
N LEU A 38 1.73 1.34 12.88
CA LEU A 38 0.73 1.82 11.93
C LEU A 38 -0.41 0.80 11.89
N HIS A 39 -1.62 1.24 12.15
CA HIS A 39 -2.76 0.34 12.27
C HIS A 39 -3.46 0.15 10.92
N ALA A 40 -3.48 -1.09 10.42
CA ALA A 40 -4.32 -1.50 9.31
C ALA A 40 -5.63 -2.06 9.85
N ALA A 41 -6.72 -1.32 9.63
CA ALA A 41 -8.05 -1.70 10.13
C ALA A 41 -8.49 -3.07 9.56
N LYS A 42 -9.21 -3.85 10.35
CA LYS A 42 -9.72 -5.15 9.92
C LYS A 42 -10.60 -5.03 8.65
N ASN A 43 -10.47 -5.99 7.74
CA ASN A 43 -11.20 -6.08 6.47
C ASN A 43 -10.95 -4.94 5.48
N THR A 44 -9.85 -4.20 5.61
CA THR A 44 -9.40 -3.23 4.60
C THR A 44 -8.17 -3.77 3.85
N SER A 45 -7.73 -3.08 2.80
CA SER A 45 -6.42 -3.31 2.17
C SER A 45 -5.82 -1.92 1.92
N PRO A 46 -5.19 -1.32 2.94
CA PRO A 46 -4.81 0.08 2.90
C PRO A 46 -3.54 0.29 2.08
N ASP A 47 -3.48 1.46 1.45
CA ASP A 47 -2.24 2.00 0.89
C ASP A 47 -1.52 2.78 2.00
N PHE A 48 -0.22 2.61 2.11
CA PHE A 48 0.64 3.40 2.98
C PHE A 48 1.47 4.35 2.12
N SER A 49 1.44 5.64 2.43
CA SER A 49 2.21 6.66 1.73
C SER A 49 3.21 7.31 2.67
N PHE A 50 4.50 7.16 2.37
CA PHE A 50 5.57 7.76 3.14
C PHE A 50 6.16 8.96 2.41
N SER A 51 6.45 10.02 3.15
CA SER A 51 7.15 11.19 2.64
C SER A 51 8.17 11.73 3.64
N ILE A 52 9.28 12.27 3.12
CA ILE A 52 10.27 13.04 3.88
C ILE A 52 9.95 14.51 3.65
N ASN A 53 9.67 15.23 4.73
CA ASN A 53 9.53 16.69 4.71
C ASN A 53 10.82 17.30 5.29
N SER A 54 11.82 17.47 4.43
CA SER A 54 13.14 17.99 4.77
C SER A 54 13.61 19.03 3.74
N PRO A 55 14.30 20.09 4.16
CA PRO A 55 14.98 21.00 3.24
C PRO A 55 16.29 20.42 2.67
N ASP A 56 16.84 19.34 3.24
CA ASP A 56 18.06 18.69 2.76
C ASP A 56 17.77 17.81 1.53
N PRO A 57 18.30 18.14 0.33
CA PRO A 57 18.05 17.36 -0.88
C PRO A 57 18.74 16.00 -0.89
N ASN A 58 19.71 15.75 -0.01
CA ASN A 58 20.41 14.47 0.08
C ASN A 58 19.67 13.46 0.97
N LEU A 59 18.73 13.93 1.79
CA LEU A 59 17.94 13.10 2.69
C LEU A 59 16.81 12.43 1.90
N THR A 60 17.07 11.20 1.46
CA THR A 60 16.15 10.38 0.67
C THR A 60 16.03 8.99 1.26
N PHE A 61 14.99 8.24 0.89
CA PHE A 61 14.89 6.82 1.20
C PHE A 61 15.98 6.04 0.47
N ALA A 62 16.66 5.14 1.18
CA ALA A 62 17.64 4.23 0.60
C ALA A 62 17.00 2.85 0.33
N SER A 63 16.28 2.31 1.31
CA SER A 63 15.57 1.04 1.16
C SER A 63 14.37 0.91 2.10
N PHE A 64 13.45 0.03 1.71
CA PHE A 64 12.34 -0.47 2.51
C PHE A 64 12.46 -1.99 2.56
N LEU A 65 12.50 -2.57 3.76
CA LEU A 65 12.77 -3.98 3.99
C LEU A 65 11.66 -4.59 4.84
N VAL A 66 11.17 -5.76 4.40
CA VAL A 66 10.23 -6.60 5.14
C VAL A 66 10.84 -7.98 5.36
N PRO A 67 10.43 -8.74 6.39
CA PRO A 67 10.90 -10.10 6.61
C PRO A 67 10.73 -10.99 5.38
N ALA A 68 11.70 -11.89 5.17
CA ALA A 68 11.60 -12.90 4.12
C ALA A 68 10.32 -13.74 4.31
N GLY A 69 9.57 -13.96 3.23
CA GLY A 69 8.31 -14.71 3.26
C GLY A 69 7.10 -13.91 3.72
N ASN A 70 7.21 -12.59 3.95
CA ASN A 70 6.05 -11.73 4.11
C ASN A 70 5.22 -11.70 2.80
N ASN A 71 3.94 -12.03 2.91
CA ASN A 71 2.98 -12.05 1.78
C ASN A 71 1.88 -10.98 1.91
N GLU A 72 2.01 -10.09 2.89
CA GLU A 72 1.06 -9.04 3.22
C GLU A 72 1.40 -7.77 2.43
N ILE A 73 2.68 -7.37 2.42
CA ILE A 73 3.13 -6.15 1.77
C ILE A 73 3.40 -6.37 0.27
N HIS A 74 2.82 -5.51 -0.57
CA HIS A 74 2.92 -5.59 -2.03
C HIS A 74 2.86 -4.20 -2.67
N HIS A 75 3.10 -4.16 -3.98
CA HIS A 75 3.05 -2.92 -4.79
C HIS A 75 3.88 -1.78 -4.19
N VAL A 76 5.05 -2.11 -3.66
CA VAL A 76 6.02 -1.11 -3.21
C VAL A 76 6.49 -0.33 -4.43
N SER A 77 6.24 0.98 -4.45
CA SER A 77 6.75 1.87 -5.50
C SER A 77 8.27 2.02 -5.36
N ASP A 78 8.92 2.62 -6.37
CA ASP A 78 10.35 2.92 -6.29
C ASP A 78 10.72 3.65 -4.99
N VAL A 79 11.71 3.12 -4.26
CA VAL A 79 12.13 3.64 -2.95
C VAL A 79 13.45 4.40 -3.04
N ALA A 80 14.47 3.78 -3.64
CA ALA A 80 15.84 4.28 -3.58
C ALA A 80 15.98 5.66 -4.24
N GLY A 81 16.53 6.61 -3.48
CA GLY A 81 16.78 7.99 -3.92
C GLY A 81 15.51 8.85 -4.01
N LYS A 82 14.37 8.39 -3.48
CA LYS A 82 13.11 9.16 -3.49
C LYS A 82 12.88 9.84 -2.14
N THR A 83 12.10 10.92 -2.16
CA THR A 83 11.58 11.59 -0.95
C THR A 83 10.18 11.13 -0.58
N ASN A 84 9.56 10.30 -1.41
CA ASN A 84 8.30 9.63 -1.13
C ASN A 84 8.30 8.23 -1.72
N PHE A 85 7.54 7.34 -1.11
CA PHE A 85 7.21 6.04 -1.68
C PHE A 85 5.87 5.56 -1.11
N THR A 86 5.27 4.58 -1.76
CA THR A 86 4.04 3.95 -1.34
C THR A 86 4.21 2.44 -1.32
N PHE A 87 3.44 1.77 -0.49
CA PHE A 87 3.23 0.33 -0.56
C PHE A 87 1.82 0.01 -0.13
N LYS A 88 1.39 -1.22 -0.38
CA LYS A 88 0.07 -1.68 -0.02
C LYS A 88 0.15 -2.87 0.91
N ASP A 89 -0.75 -2.92 1.88
CA ASP A 89 -0.96 -4.10 2.72
C ASP A 89 -2.19 -4.88 2.23
N HIS A 90 -2.01 -6.17 1.98
CA HIS A 90 -3.11 -7.09 1.67
C HIS A 90 -4.03 -7.24 2.88
N ASN A 91 -3.46 -7.14 4.08
CA ASN A 91 -4.17 -7.21 5.35
C ASN A 91 -5.05 -8.45 5.44
N LYS A 92 -4.59 -9.58 4.88
CA LYS A 92 -5.32 -10.86 4.83
C LYS A 92 -5.21 -11.58 6.15
N ASN A 93 -3.99 -11.65 6.69
CA ASN A 93 -3.70 -12.34 7.94
C ASN A 93 -3.47 -11.33 9.06
N ALA A 94 -4.17 -11.51 10.17
CA ALA A 94 -3.94 -10.67 11.34
C ALA A 94 -2.56 -10.96 11.97
N GLY A 95 -1.92 -9.93 12.49
CA GLY A 95 -0.65 -10.01 13.22
C GLY A 95 0.28 -8.83 12.94
N ASP A 96 1.36 -8.75 13.71
CA ASP A 96 2.34 -7.68 13.56
C ASP A 96 3.28 -7.93 12.37
N ILE A 97 3.45 -6.93 11.52
CA ILE A 97 4.42 -6.96 10.42
C ILE A 97 5.55 -5.98 10.73
N PRO A 98 6.74 -6.45 11.16
CA PRO A 98 7.89 -5.59 11.31
C PRO A 98 8.42 -5.18 9.93
N TYR A 99 8.93 -3.96 9.82
CA TYR A 99 9.61 -3.49 8.62
C TYR A 99 10.71 -2.49 8.97
N ALA A 100 11.66 -2.30 8.07
CA ALA A 100 12.75 -1.36 8.25
C ALA A 100 12.84 -0.37 7.08
N ILE A 101 13.05 0.91 7.40
CA ILE A 101 13.32 1.97 6.43
C ILE A 101 14.72 2.50 6.68
N THR A 102 15.55 2.54 5.64
CA THR A 102 16.88 3.15 5.68
C THR A 102 16.93 4.39 4.80
N PHE A 103 17.90 5.26 5.06
CA PHE A 103 17.99 6.58 4.42
C PHE A 103 19.39 6.85 3.88
N ASN A 104 19.44 7.59 2.78
CA ASN A 104 20.66 8.26 2.34
C ASN A 104 20.89 9.53 3.19
N GLY A 105 22.12 10.05 3.18
CA GLY A 105 22.44 11.27 3.94
C GLY A 105 22.72 11.05 5.43
N GLY A 106 22.87 9.79 5.87
CA GLY A 106 23.34 9.45 7.23
C GLY A 106 22.27 9.53 8.32
N ALA A 107 20.99 9.72 7.97
CA ALA A 107 19.90 9.67 8.94
C ALA A 107 19.73 8.25 9.53
N PRO A 108 19.35 8.14 10.81
CA PRO A 108 19.12 6.86 11.46
C PRO A 108 17.96 6.11 10.80
N LYS A 109 18.10 4.78 10.73
CA LYS A 109 17.04 3.89 10.25
C LYS A 109 15.81 3.93 11.16
N LEU A 110 14.67 3.54 10.60
CA LEU A 110 13.42 3.29 11.33
C LEU A 110 13.12 1.80 11.30
N ASP A 111 12.74 1.21 12.45
CA ASP A 111 12.30 -0.19 12.56
C ASP A 111 10.86 -0.31 13.16
N PRO A 112 9.84 0.27 12.52
CA PRO A 112 8.45 0.24 12.97
C PRO A 112 7.74 -1.11 12.73
N ILE A 113 6.48 -1.18 13.16
CA ILE A 113 5.58 -2.32 12.99
C ILE A 113 4.27 -1.83 12.34
N ILE A 114 3.66 -2.67 11.51
CA ILE A 114 2.24 -2.54 11.13
C ILE A 114 1.46 -3.48 12.03
N ASP A 115 0.51 -2.95 12.79
CA ASP A 115 -0.52 -3.73 13.49
C ASP A 115 -1.62 -4.05 12.49
N ASN A 116 -1.58 -5.25 11.93
CA ASN A 116 -2.48 -5.69 10.88
C ASN A 116 -3.65 -6.48 11.48
N GLY A 117 -4.86 -5.92 11.36
CA GLY A 117 -6.08 -6.50 11.91
C GLY A 117 -6.64 -7.69 11.12
N GLY A 118 -6.11 -7.94 9.91
CA GLY A 118 -6.47 -9.06 9.04
C GLY A 118 -7.82 -8.94 8.35
N GLY A 119 -8.21 -9.98 7.62
CA GLY A 119 -9.54 -10.12 7.02
C GLY A 119 -9.79 -9.30 5.76
N GLY A 120 -8.75 -8.72 5.16
CA GLY A 120 -8.79 -7.91 3.95
C GLY A 120 -9.69 -8.53 2.89
N THR A 121 -10.52 -7.69 2.26
CA THR A 121 -11.51 -8.16 1.28
C THR A 121 -10.81 -8.88 0.14
N GLY A 122 -10.92 -10.21 0.13
CA GLY A 122 -10.45 -11.01 -0.99
C GLY A 122 -11.31 -10.74 -2.20
N PHE A 123 -10.76 -10.07 -3.21
CA PHE A 123 -10.95 -10.28 -4.66
C PHE A 123 -10.49 -9.02 -5.42
N TYR A 124 -9.27 -9.06 -5.97
CA TYR A 124 -8.93 -8.24 -7.12
C TYR A 124 -9.19 -9.11 -8.35
N LEU A 125 -10.32 -8.91 -9.04
CA LEU A 125 -10.38 -9.28 -10.45
C LEU A 125 -9.39 -8.33 -11.13
N SER A 126 -8.30 -8.86 -11.68
CA SER A 126 -7.37 -8.05 -12.45
C SER A 126 -8.13 -7.38 -13.61
N ASP A 127 -7.75 -6.16 -13.98
CA ASP A 127 -8.40 -5.43 -15.09
C ASP A 127 -8.43 -6.27 -16.38
N ALA A 128 -7.45 -7.15 -16.58
CA ALA A 128 -7.43 -8.14 -17.65
C ALA A 128 -8.63 -9.11 -17.62
N ILE A 129 -9.08 -9.57 -16.45
CA ILE A 129 -10.26 -10.45 -16.35
C ILE A 129 -11.55 -9.66 -16.61
N ILE A 130 -11.62 -8.38 -16.25
CA ILE A 130 -12.80 -7.54 -16.55
C ILE A 130 -12.88 -7.26 -18.05
N GLU A 131 -11.75 -6.93 -18.68
CA GLU A 131 -11.67 -6.64 -20.11
C GLU A 131 -11.92 -7.91 -20.95
N TYR A 132 -11.15 -8.99 -20.74
CA TYR A 132 -11.32 -10.24 -21.49
C TYR A 132 -12.59 -11.01 -21.09
N GLY A 133 -12.98 -11.00 -19.82
CA GLY A 133 -14.21 -11.62 -19.34
C GLY A 133 -15.46 -10.88 -19.83
N GLY A 134 -15.40 -9.55 -19.94
CA GLY A 134 -16.44 -8.73 -20.55
C GLY A 134 -16.66 -9.07 -22.03
N TYR A 135 -15.58 -9.22 -22.80
CA TYR A 135 -15.67 -9.63 -24.21
C TYR A 135 -16.23 -11.04 -24.39
N LEU A 136 -15.81 -12.00 -23.54
CA LEU A 136 -16.33 -13.37 -23.55
C LEU A 136 -17.81 -13.42 -23.21
N LEU A 137 -18.25 -12.68 -22.18
CA LEU A 137 -19.66 -12.61 -21.81
C LEU A 137 -20.50 -11.96 -22.91
N ALA A 138 -20.03 -10.86 -23.51
CA ALA A 138 -20.70 -10.19 -24.60
C ALA A 138 -20.84 -11.09 -25.85
N ALA A 139 -19.80 -11.85 -26.19
CA ALA A 139 -19.84 -12.79 -27.31
C ALA A 139 -20.85 -13.92 -27.09
N VAL A 140 -20.91 -14.49 -25.88
CA VAL A 140 -21.91 -15.52 -25.52
C VAL A 140 -23.32 -14.95 -25.62
N LEU A 141 -23.56 -13.74 -25.10
CA LEU A 141 -24.88 -13.09 -25.18
C LEU A 141 -25.31 -12.82 -26.63
N LEU A 142 -24.37 -12.40 -27.49
CA LEU A 142 -24.65 -12.19 -28.91
C LEU A 142 -25.01 -13.49 -29.63
N ILE A 143 -24.28 -14.59 -29.36
CA ILE A 143 -24.57 -15.90 -29.92
C ILE A 143 -25.96 -16.38 -29.49
N VAL A 144 -26.30 -16.25 -28.20
CA VAL A 144 -27.64 -16.61 -27.68
C VAL A 144 -28.73 -15.75 -28.31
N PHE A 145 -28.49 -14.46 -28.50
CA PHE A 145 -29.44 -13.57 -29.17
C PHE A 145 -29.67 -13.98 -30.63
N LEU A 146 -28.59 -14.23 -31.39
CA LEU A 146 -28.68 -14.66 -32.79
C LEU A 146 -29.39 -16.01 -32.92
N ALA A 147 -29.05 -16.99 -32.06
CA ALA A 147 -29.72 -18.29 -32.03
C ALA A 147 -31.23 -18.14 -31.77
N ARG A 148 -31.63 -17.25 -30.85
CA ARG A 148 -33.06 -16.94 -30.62
C ARG A 148 -33.74 -16.30 -31.83
N GLN A 149 -33.06 -15.43 -32.57
CA GLN A 149 -33.62 -14.82 -33.78
C GLN A 149 -33.79 -15.84 -34.91
N MET A 150 -32.83 -16.76 -35.07
CA MET A 150 -32.92 -17.82 -36.07
C MET A 150 -34.07 -18.79 -35.77
N MET A 151 -34.19 -19.25 -34.52
CA MET A 151 -35.31 -20.13 -34.13
C MET A 151 -36.69 -19.48 -34.27
N ARG A 152 -36.80 -18.15 -34.20
CA ARG A 152 -38.06 -17.44 -34.45
C ARG A 152 -38.42 -17.34 -35.94
N LYS A 153 -37.43 -17.34 -36.83
CA LYS A 153 -37.65 -17.32 -38.28
C LYS A 153 -38.09 -18.67 -38.82
N ASP A 154 -37.66 -19.76 -38.18
CA ASP A 154 -38.04 -21.12 -38.58
C ASP A 154 -39.40 -21.57 -37.98
N ALA A 155 -39.95 -20.79 -37.05
CA ALA A 155 -41.23 -21.05 -36.38
C ALA A 155 -42.41 -20.21 -36.95
N ALA A 156 -42.16 -19.41 -37.98
CA ALA A 156 -43.14 -18.58 -38.69
C ALA A 156 -43.28 -19.07 -40.15
#